data_AF-A0A922NYP9-F1
#
_entry.id   AF-A0A922NYP9-F1
#
_cell.length_a   1.000
_cell.length_b   1.000
_cell.length_c   1.000
_cell.angle_alpha   90.00
_cell.angle_beta   90.00
_cell.angle_gamma   90.00
#
_symmetry.space_group_name_H-M   'P 1'
#
loop_
_entity.id
_entity.type
_entity.pdbx_description
1 polymer ?
#
loop_
_entity_poly.entity_id
_entity_poly.type
_entity_poly.pdbx_seq_one_letter_code
_entity_poly.pdbx_strand_id
1 'polypeptide(L)' 'MSTTSRGRAQDRARVAGGQEYEVRYEARKEGVSQDAVKESIRSVGNSREKVEADLEKKT' A
#
# COMPACT_ATOMS: atom_id res chain seq x y z
N MET A 1 9.62 8.13 21.07
CA MET A 1 8.96 7.29 20.06
C MET A 1 9.34 5.84 20.30
N SER A 2 8.37 4.94 20.50
CA SER A 2 8.64 3.54 20.84
C SER A 2 9.30 2.79 19.68
N THR A 3 10.55 2.38 19.83
CA THR A 3 11.41 1.78 18.79
C THR A 3 11.37 0.24 18.77
N THR A 4 10.26 -0.37 19.16
CA THR A 4 10.16 -1.83 19.24
C THR A 4 10.03 -2.46 17.84
N SER A 5 10.58 -3.66 17.64
CA SER A 5 10.52 -4.41 16.38
C SER A 5 9.08 -4.64 15.90
N ARG A 6 8.13 -4.79 16.83
CA ARG A 6 6.70 -4.97 16.57
C ARG A 6 6.05 -3.76 15.89
N GLY A 7 6.42 -2.53 16.27
CA GLY A 7 5.88 -1.31 15.65
C GLY A 7 6.28 -1.19 14.17
N ARG A 8 7.57 -1.40 13.87
CA ARG A 8 8.06 -1.35 12.47
C ARG A 8 7.42 -2.38 11.55
N ALA A 9 7.09 -3.57 12.08
CA ALA A 9 6.38 -4.59 11.31
C ALA A 9 4.94 -4.16 10.98
N GLN A 10 4.27 -3.49 11.92
CA GLN A 10 2.92 -2.97 11.72
C GLN A 10 2.88 -1.85 10.68
N ASP A 11 3.86 -0.94 10.70
CA ASP A 11 3.95 0.14 9.71
C ASP A 11 4.14 -0.41 8.28
N ARG A 12 4.99 -1.43 8.12
CA ARG A 12 5.24 -2.09 6.82
C ARG A 12 4.07 -2.92 6.29
N ALA A 13 3.09 -3.24 7.14
CA ALA A 13 1.92 -4.02 6.75
C ALA A 13 0.83 -3.17 6.07
N ARG A 14 1.01 -1.85 6.02
CA ARG A 14 0.01 -0.90 5.52
C ARG A 14 0.56 0.00 4.42
N VAL A 15 -0.31 0.37 3.49
CA VAL A 15 -0.06 1.40 2.49
C VAL A 15 -0.83 2.64 2.90
N ALA A 16 -0.12 3.66 3.38
CA ALA A 16 -0.71 4.94 3.75
C ALA A 16 -1.19 5.70 2.49
N GLY A 17 -2.44 5.47 2.07
CA GLY A 17 -3.02 6.08 0.86
C GLY A 17 -3.09 7.62 0.86
N GLY A 18 -2.95 8.27 2.01
CA GLY A 18 -2.82 9.72 2.13
C GLY A 18 -1.39 10.24 2.00
N GLN A 19 -0.39 9.35 1.95
CA GLN A 19 1.03 9.69 1.81
C GLN A 19 1.45 9.47 0.36
N GLU A 20 1.75 10.54 -0.36
CA GLU A 20 2.07 10.47 -1.79
C GLU A 20 3.29 9.60 -2.08
N TYR A 21 4.31 9.65 -1.22
CA TYR A 21 5.50 8.81 -1.35
C TYR A 21 5.16 7.31 -1.31
N GLU A 22 4.30 6.90 -0.39
CA GLU A 22 3.89 5.50 -0.21
C GLU A 22 3.09 5.00 -1.43
N VAL A 23 2.12 5.80 -1.88
CA VAL A 23 1.31 5.49 -3.08
C VAL A 23 2.19 5.39 -4.32
N ARG A 24 3.16 6.30 -4.46
CA ARG A 24 4.11 6.31 -5.59
C ARG A 24 5.04 5.10 -5.54
N TYR A 25 5.49 4.71 -4.35
CA TYR A 25 6.31 3.51 -4.17
C TYR A 25 5.56 2.25 -4.61
N GLU A 26 4.34 2.05 -4.14
CA GLU A 26 3.52 0.90 -4.53
C GLU A 26 3.22 0.89 -6.03
N ALA A 27 2.83 2.05 -6.59
CA ALA A 27 2.58 2.16 -8.03
C ALA A 27 3.81 1.77 -8.86
N ARG A 28 5.01 2.20 -8.45
CA ARG A 28 6.26 1.82 -9.11
C ARG A 28 6.60 0.34 -8.93
N LYS A 29 6.34 -0.22 -7.75
CA LYS A 29 6.61 -1.62 -7.43
C LYS A 29 5.75 -2.54 -8.28
N GLU A 30 4.45 -2.26 -8.34
CA GLU A 30 3.45 -3.08 -9.05
C GLU A 30 3.33 -2.71 -10.55
N GLY A 31 4.01 -1.65 -11.00
CA GLY A 31 3.99 -1.23 -12.41
C GLY A 31 2.66 -0.62 -12.86
N VAL A 32 1.89 -0.05 -11.93
CA VAL A 32 0.54 0.51 -12.16
C VAL A 32 0.52 2.03 -11.98
N SER A 33 -0.62 2.67 -12.27
CA SER A 33 -0.81 4.10 -11.97
C SER A 33 -1.05 4.33 -10.47
N GLN A 34 -0.69 5.53 -9.99
CA GLN A 34 -1.01 5.93 -8.61
C GLN A 34 -2.51 5.93 -8.32
N ASP A 35 -3.34 6.19 -9.34
CA ASP A 35 -4.79 6.19 -9.19
C ASP A 35 -5.33 4.77 -9.02
N ALA A 36 -4.76 3.77 -9.70
CA ALA A 36 -5.09 2.36 -9.49
C ALA A 36 -4.78 1.92 -8.04
N VAL A 37 -3.65 2.37 -7.48
CA VAL A 37 -3.31 2.12 -6.07
C VAL A 37 -4.33 2.77 -5.14
N LYS A 38 -4.69 4.04 -5.35
CA LYS A 38 -5.68 4.75 -4.52
C LYS A 38 -7.06 4.10 -4.60
N GLU A 39 -7.46 3.64 -5.78
CA GLU A 39 -8.72 2.92 -5.98
C GLU A 39 -8.72 1.59 -5.22
N SER A 40 -7.63 0.83 -5.34
CA SER A 40 -7.47 -0.45 -4.62
C SER A 40 -7.51 -0.24 -3.11
N ILE A 41 -6.84 0.79 -2.57
CA ILE A 41 -6.92 1.16 -1.15
C ILE A 41 -8.37 1.48 -0.72
N ARG A 42 -9.15 2.17 -1.57
CA ARG A 42 -10.57 2.45 -1.29
C ARG A 42 -11.44 1.18 -1.32
N SER A 43 -11.09 0.23 -2.19
CA SER A 43 -11.82 -1.03 -2.39
C SER A 43 -11.58 -2.04 -1.26
N VAL A 44 -10.30 -2.32 -0.97
CA VAL A 44 -9.90 -3.43 -0.08
C VAL A 44 -9.30 -2.99 1.26
N GLY A 45 -9.17 -1.68 1.46
CA GLY A 45 -8.52 -1.07 2.61
C GLY A 45 -7.01 -0.91 2.43
N ASN A 46 -6.33 -0.42 3.48
CA ASN A 46 -4.91 -0.07 3.43
C ASN A 46 -3.95 -1.20 3.79
N SER A 47 -4.41 -2.45 3.85
CA SER A 47 -3.51 -3.59 4.04
C SER A 47 -2.67 -3.78 2.78
N ARG A 48 -1.34 -3.76 2.92
CA ARG A 48 -0.42 -3.87 1.79
C ARG A 48 -0.66 -5.15 0.99
N GLU A 49 -0.75 -6.28 1.67
CA GLU A 49 -1.06 -7.58 1.06
C GLU A 49 -2.36 -7.55 0.24
N LYS A 50 -3.42 -6.93 0.77
CA LYS A 50 -4.69 -6.85 0.06
C LYS A 50 -4.62 -5.93 -1.16
N VAL A 51 -3.92 -4.80 -1.04
CA VAL A 51 -3.75 -3.84 -2.14
C VAL A 51 -2.97 -4.49 -3.28
N GLU A 52 -1.85 -5.15 -2.98
CA GLU A 52 -1.05 -5.88 -3.98
C GLU A 52 -1.88 -6.98 -4.65
N ALA A 53 -2.63 -7.78 -3.88
CA ALA A 53 -3.49 -8.83 -4.42
C ALA A 53 -4.69 -8.31 -5.25
N ASP A 54 -5.18 -7.09 -5.00
CA ASP A 54 -6.21 -6.45 -5.85
C ASP A 54 -5.61 -5.92 -7.15
N LEU A 55 -4.40 -5.35 -7.08
CA LEU A 55 -3.68 -4.84 -8.25
C LEU A 55 -3.27 -5.95 -9.20
N GLU A 56 -2.75 -7.07 -8.68
CA GLU A 56 -2.37 -8.24 -9.48
C GLU A 56 -3.55 -8.82 -10.27
N LYS A 57 -4.77 -8.75 -9.74
CA LYS A 57 -5.99 -9.20 -10.43
C LYS A 57 -6.45 -8.26 -11.54
N LYS A 58 -5.99 -7.01 -11.52
CA LYS A 58 -6.39 -5.94 -12.46
C LYS A 58 -5.42 -5.81 -13.64
N THR A 59 -4.21 -6.36 -13.51
CA THR A 59 -3.19 -6.51 -14.57
C THR A 59 -3.34 -7.83 -15.31
#